data_AF-A0A3P5Z5L3-F1
#
_entry.id   AF-A0A3P5Z5L3-F1
#
_cell.length_a   1.000
_cell.length_b   1.000
_cell.length_c   1.000
_cell.angle_alpha   90.00
_cell.angle_beta   90.00
_cell.angle_gamma   90.00
#
_symmetry.space_group_name_H-M   'P 1'
#
loop_
_entity.id
_entity.type
_entity.pdbx_description
1 polymer ?
#
loop_
_entity_poly.entity_id
_entity_poly.type
_entity_poly.pdbx_seq_one_letter_code
_entity_poly.pdbx_strand_id
1 'polypeptide(L)' 'MKLILQAVTYGLWHERNARIFRDVSLPAGPFFKQVDRGLRDRLLSLPPSPNYAHSFLELYFWFTDPYS' A
#
# COMPACT_ATOMS: atom_id res chain seq x y z
N MET A 1 -3.18 -8.75 7.10
CA MET A 1 -4.41 -8.54 6.31
C MET A 1 -5.08 -7.18 6.54
N LYS A 2 -5.30 -6.74 7.80
CA LYS A 2 -5.99 -5.46 8.08
C LYS A 2 -5.38 -4.22 7.39
N LEU A 3 -4.05 -4.10 7.40
CA LEU A 3 -3.32 -2.96 6.79
C LEU A 3 -3.54 -2.84 5.27
N ILE A 4 -3.45 -3.96 4.55
CA ILE A 4 -3.65 -4.00 3.09
C ILE A 4 -5.08 -3.62 2.74
N LEU A 5 -6.06 -4.23 3.43
CA LEU A 5 -7.47 -3.90 3.22
C LEU A 5 -7.75 -2.41 3.49
N GLN A 6 -7.15 -1.86 4.55
CA GLN A 6 -7.29 -0.45 4.89
C GLN A 6 -6.69 0.46 3.82
N ALA A 7 -5.48 0.15 3.32
CA ALA A 7 -4.83 0.93 2.27
C ALA A 7 -5.63 0.93 0.96
N VAL A 8 -6.13 -0.24 0.54
CA VAL A 8 -6.94 -0.38 -0.68
C VAL A 8 -8.27 0.34 -0.53
N THR A 9 -8.98 0.14 0.59
CA THR A 9 -10.29 0.77 0.83
C THR A 9 -10.17 2.29 0.89
N TYR A 10 -9.16 2.81 1.59
CA TYR A 10 -8.89 4.24 1.64
C TYR A 10 -8.53 4.81 0.27
N GLY A 11 -7.66 4.12 -0.49
CA GLY A 11 -7.28 4.53 -1.84
C GLY A 11 -8.49 4.63 -2.77
N LEU A 12 -9.36 3.61 -2.78
CA LEU A 12 -10.58 3.60 -3.59
C LEU A 12 -11.54 4.74 -3.22
N TRP A 13 -11.73 4.96 -1.92
CA TRP A 13 -12.54 6.08 -1.44
C TRP A 13 -11.95 7.43 -1.88
N HIS A 14 -10.62 7.58 -1.79
CA HIS A 14 -9.94 8.80 -2.19
C HIS A 14 -10.03 9.06 -3.70
N GLU A 15 -9.82 8.05 -4.55
CA GLU A 15 -9.96 8.18 -6.01
C GLU A 15 -11.39 8.55 -6.40
N ARG A 16 -12.39 7.88 -5.80
CA ARG A 16 -13.80 8.19 -6.05
C ARG A 16 -14.12 9.65 -5.72
N ASN A 17 -13.65 10.13 -4.58
CA ASN A 17 -13.86 11.53 -4.18
C ASN A 17 -13.10 12.51 -5.08
N ALA A 18 -11.87 12.18 -5.49
CA ALA A 18 -11.13 13.00 -6.44
C ALA A 18 -11.88 13.11 -7.79
N ARG A 19 -12.48 12.01 -8.25
CA ARG A 19 -13.29 12.00 -9.46
C ARG A 19 -14.56 12.85 -9.32
N ILE A 20 -15.30 12.70 -8.23
CA ILE A 20 -16.56 13.44 -8.00
C ILE A 20 -16.33 14.94 -7.82
N PHE A 21 -15.32 15.31 -7.01
CA PHE A 21 -15.16 16.71 -6.56
C PHE A 21 -14.10 17.50 -7.33
N ARG A 22 -13.23 16.83 -8.09
CA ARG A 22 -12.11 17.48 -8.81
C ARG A 22 -12.02 17.08 -10.28
N ASP A 23 -12.89 16.19 -10.76
CA ASP A 23 -12.85 15.63 -12.11
C ASP A 23 -11.49 14.99 -12.49
N VAL A 24 -10.77 14.52 -11.47
CA VAL A 24 -9.48 13.83 -11.66
C VAL A 24 -9.71 12.32 -11.56
N SER A 25 -9.33 11.59 -12.59
CA SER A 25 -9.35 10.13 -12.61
C SER A 25 -7.95 9.57 -12.72
N LEU A 26 -7.61 8.61 -11.85
CA LEU A 26 -6.40 7.82 -11.99
C LEU A 26 -6.69 6.51 -12.72
N PRO A 27 -5.90 6.15 -13.74
CA PRO A 27 -5.92 4.80 -14.29
C PRO A 27 -5.48 3.76 -13.24
N ALA A 28 -5.88 2.51 -13.44
CA ALA A 28 -5.62 1.42 -12.50
C ALA A 28 -4.13 1.22 -12.18
N GLY A 29 -3.24 1.29 -13.19
CA GLY A 29 -1.80 1.11 -13.00
C GLY A 29 -1.18 2.11 -12.01
N PRO A 30 -1.27 3.43 -12.27
CA PRO A 30 -0.85 4.47 -11.33
C PRO A 30 -1.52 4.38 -9.95
N PHE A 31 -2.79 3.99 -9.89
CA PHE A 31 -3.50 3.77 -8.62
C PHE A 31 -2.85 2.66 -7.78
N PHE A 32 -2.59 1.49 -8.37
CA PHE A 32 -1.94 0.40 -7.66
C PHE A 32 -0.53 0.75 -7.21
N LYS A 33 0.23 1.50 -8.01
CA LYS A 33 1.55 2.03 -7.60
C LYS A 33 1.46 2.95 -6.39
N GLN A 34 0.43 3.79 -6.32
CA GLN A 34 0.22 4.68 -5.18
C GLN A 34 -0.12 3.90 -3.90
N VAL A 35 -1.00 2.89 -4.01
CA VAL A 35 -1.36 2.01 -2.88
C VAL A 35 -0.15 1.20 -2.41
N ASP A 36 0.60 0.60 -3.33
CA ASP A 36 1.83 -0.16 -3.04
C ASP A 36 2.86 0.72 -2.32
N ARG A 37 3.13 1.92 -2.84
CA ARG A 37 4.02 2.88 -2.18
C ARG A 37 3.55 3.22 -0.77
N GLY A 38 2.26 3.52 -0.59
CA GLY A 38 1.69 3.83 0.73
C GLY A 38 1.81 2.66 1.73
N LEU A 39 1.68 1.42 1.26
CA LEU A 39 1.92 0.23 2.06
C LEU A 39 3.39 0.12 2.47
N ARG A 40 4.32 0.23 1.51
CA ARG A 40 5.77 0.18 1.78
C ARG A 40 6.20 1.26 2.78
N ASP A 41 5.77 2.50 2.58
CA ASP A 41 6.06 3.62 3.48
C ASP A 41 5.54 3.32 4.90
N ARG A 42 4.36 2.70 5.01
CA ARG A 42 3.80 2.36 6.32
C ARG A 42 4.51 1.20 6.98
N LEU A 43 4.89 0.18 6.23
CA LEU A 43 5.68 -0.95 6.73
C LEU A 43 7.06 -0.51 7.20
N LEU A 44 7.71 0.41 6.47
CA LEU A 44 8.99 1.04 6.87
C LEU A 44 8.87 1.84 8.17
N SER A 45 7.73 2.48 8.41
CA SER A 45 7.51 3.27 9.63
C SER A 45 7.27 2.43 10.89
N LEU A 46 7.04 1.12 10.75
CA LEU A 46 6.85 0.24 11.89
C LEU A 46 8.21 -0.06 12.53
N PRO A 47 8.33 0.07 13.86
CA PRO A 47 9.57 -0.26 14.54
C PRO A 47 9.89 -1.76 14.35
N PRO A 48 11.17 -2.12 14.19
CA PRO A 48 11.57 -3.52 14.20
C PRO A 48 11.12 -4.15 15.51
N SER A 49 10.36 -5.24 15.43
CA SER A 49 10.01 -5.97 16.64
C SER A 49 11.12 -6.98 16.94
N PRO A 50 11.70 -6.97 18.14
CA PRO A 50 12.89 -7.77 18.48
C PRO A 50 12.67 -9.28 18.39
N ASN A 51 11.41 -9.73 18.29
CA ASN A 51 11.02 -11.13 18.22
C ASN A 51 10.80 -11.65 16.79
N TYR A 52 10.92 -10.80 15.76
CA TYR A 52 10.73 -11.22 14.37
C TYR A 52 12.07 -11.27 13.65
N ALA A 53 12.34 -12.39 12.98
CA ALA A 53 13.55 -12.58 12.19
C ALA A 53 13.61 -11.69 10.93
N HIS A 54 12.45 -11.28 10.42
CA HIS A 54 12.32 -10.49 9.19
C HIS A 54 11.46 -9.25 9.42
N SER A 55 11.76 -8.18 8.68
CA SER A 55 10.91 -7.00 8.68
C SER A 55 9.59 -7.28 7.95
N PHE A 56 8.51 -6.57 8.30
CA PHE A 56 7.24 -6.71 7.59
C PHE A 56 7.34 -6.29 6.11
N LEU A 57 8.26 -5.38 5.79
CA LEU A 57 8.54 -4.98 4.40
C LEU A 57 9.18 -6.11 3.60
N GLU A 58 10.13 -6.82 4.20
CA GLU A 58 10.79 -7.98 3.57
C GLU A 58 9.79 -9.10 3.26
N LEU A 59 8.91 -9.41 4.21
CA LEU A 59 7.81 -10.33 3.98
C LEU A 59 6.87 -9.85 2.87
N TYR A 60 6.60 -8.54 2.80
CA TYR A 60 5.79 -7.96 1.74
C TYR A 60 6.43 -8.12 0.35
N PHE A 61 7.74 -7.97 0.23
CA PHE A 61 8.44 -8.21 -1.04
C PHE A 61 8.34 -9.67 -1.49
N TRP A 62 8.48 -10.64 -0.59
CA TRP A 62 8.29 -12.06 -0.95
C TRP A 62 6.92 -12.37 -1.57
N PHE A 63 5.87 -11.65 -1.20
CA PHE A 63 4.52 -11.85 -1.77
C PHE A 63 4.26 -11.05 -3.05
N THR A 64 4.99 -9.96 -3.28
CA THR A 64 4.69 -9.01 -4.36
C THR A 64 5.68 -9.05 -5.51
N ASP A 65 6.91 -9.44 -5.23
CA ASP A 65 7.97 -9.63 -6.21
C ASP A 65 8.94 -10.72 -5.69
N PRO A 66 8.73 -11.99 -6.06
CA PRO A 66 9.53 -13.11 -5.54
C PRO A 66 11.00 -13.09 -6.00
N TYR A 67 11.42 -12.10 -6.80
CA TYR A 67 12.78 -11.95 -7.31
C TYR A 67 13.49 -10.66 -6.86
N SER A 68 12.93 -9.91 -5.91
CA SER A 68 13.54 -8.69 -5.35
C SER A 68 14.86 -8.94 -4.61
#